data_AF-A0A915PWF3-F1
#
_entry.id   AF-A0A915PWF3-F1
#
_cell.length_a   1.000
_cell.length_b   1.000
_cell.length_c   1.000
_cell.angle_alpha   90.00
_cell.angle_beta   90.00
_cell.angle_gamma   90.00
#
_symmetry.space_group_name_H-M   'P 1'
#
loop_
_entity.id
_entity.type
_entity.pdbx_description
1 polymer ?
#
loop_
_entity_poly.entity_id
_entity_poly.type
_entity_poly.pdbx_seq_one_letter_code
_entity_poly.pdbx_strand_id
1 'polypeptide(L)'
;MPKGGGSPSSTTNNYRDAQNPLSLSIIRLIEMVLKGDSEAELHEQTEISIRLYSESAAKSVSSYRFLLKGAEQSTSSSTSAYLDLNRRPTDEYLVQLLKAIEVCRSELTTSFFCRLLLGFITCCKPSASLIRQRRIIRLDGTNSLIRCFVSFISESVHGSSIDILCSLLIMLYVRDKKFCLKVRLVGLIMLFQKNLLLFAKDRKMPVLQLCCCCIHSVQNARIFGKSKKFIKDLIAAITTCTDATVVARLAEILYVIIKFKNRPVMVILESNDIFDILTKIFEKYLQQQFGATEQAVLEICLFTVASLRNLIRLKRNRERFIAIGAIETFHSAISLISNDKKLDNHTSVKPSVMTLQYLNIKGDSKQQHSDCELHEKQF
;
A
#
# COMPACT_ATOMS: atom_id res chain seq x y z
N MET A 1 71.07 12.62 -39.93
CA MET A 1 69.64 12.46 -40.27
C MET A 1 69.28 10.99 -40.20
N PRO A 2 68.46 10.61 -39.22
CA PRO A 2 67.11 10.10 -39.49
C PRO A 2 66.03 10.94 -38.79
N LYS A 3 64.80 10.84 -39.29
CA LYS A 3 63.66 11.72 -39.00
C LYS A 3 62.88 11.29 -37.75
N GLY A 4 62.54 12.29 -36.93
CA GLY A 4 61.21 12.46 -36.33
C GLY A 4 60.83 11.57 -35.16
N GLY A 5 61.16 12.01 -33.94
CA GLY A 5 60.55 11.50 -32.71
C GLY A 5 59.08 11.92 -32.62
N GLY A 6 58.19 10.93 -32.58
CA GLY A 6 56.78 11.11 -32.26
C GLY A 6 56.58 10.97 -30.75
N SER A 7 56.14 12.04 -30.11
CA SER A 7 55.67 12.08 -28.73
C SER A 7 54.60 11.02 -28.48
N PRO A 8 54.60 10.30 -27.34
CA PRO A 8 53.42 9.59 -26.90
C PRO A 8 52.41 10.65 -26.48
N SER A 9 51.36 10.83 -27.27
CA SER A 9 50.17 11.52 -26.81
C SER A 9 49.67 10.75 -25.60
N SER A 10 49.85 11.36 -24.44
CA SER A 10 49.22 10.96 -23.20
C SER A 10 47.71 11.05 -23.40
N THR A 11 47.10 9.96 -23.85
CA THR A 11 45.70 9.67 -23.57
C THR A 11 45.60 9.49 -22.07
N THR A 12 45.53 10.61 -21.37
CA THR A 12 45.01 10.68 -20.01
C THR A 12 43.64 10.03 -20.05
N ASN A 13 43.60 8.79 -19.57
CA ASN A 13 42.39 8.06 -19.21
C ASN A 13 41.60 8.89 -18.21
N ASN A 14 40.82 9.85 -18.71
CA ASN A 14 39.76 10.52 -17.98
C ASN A 14 38.54 9.59 -17.91
N TYR A 15 38.73 8.41 -17.29
CA TYR A 15 37.64 7.59 -16.77
C TYR A 15 37.41 7.94 -15.30
N ARG A 16 37.24 9.24 -15.00
CA ARG A 16 36.44 9.64 -13.85
C ARG A 16 35.00 9.64 -14.33
N ASP A 17 34.28 8.54 -14.08
CA ASP A 17 32.83 8.44 -14.21
C ASP A 17 32.22 9.68 -13.54
N ALA A 18 31.83 10.67 -14.34
CA ALA A 18 31.21 11.89 -13.84
C ALA A 18 29.89 11.48 -13.19
N GLN A 19 29.84 11.44 -11.86
CA GLN A 19 28.58 11.22 -11.16
C GLN A 19 27.61 12.32 -11.61
N ASN A 20 26.47 11.89 -12.14
CA ASN A 20 25.41 12.78 -12.62
C ASN A 20 25.12 13.85 -11.54
N PRO A 21 25.09 15.15 -11.87
CA PRO A 21 24.82 16.23 -10.91
C PRO A 21 23.60 15.99 -10.04
N LEU A 22 22.56 15.35 -10.59
CA LEU A 22 21.38 14.93 -9.84
C LEU A 22 21.73 13.89 -8.75
N SER A 23 22.51 12.86 -9.09
CA SER A 23 22.89 11.81 -8.14
C SER A 23 23.74 12.39 -7.00
N LEU A 24 24.69 13.28 -7.30
CA LEU A 24 25.48 13.99 -6.29
C LEU A 24 24.60 14.83 -5.36
N SER A 25 23.65 15.58 -5.93
CA SER A 25 22.73 16.42 -5.18
C SER A 25 21.84 15.60 -4.23
N ILE A 26 21.35 14.45 -4.69
CA ILE A 26 20.54 13.53 -3.88
C ILE A 26 21.38 12.88 -2.77
N ILE A 27 22.58 12.41 -3.08
CA ILE A 27 23.47 11.78 -2.08
C ILE A 27 23.79 12.79 -0.98
N ARG A 28 24.14 14.03 -1.34
CA ARG A 28 24.33 15.11 -0.38
C ARG A 28 23.09 15.33 0.48
N LEU A 29 21.90 15.40 -0.12
CA LEU A 29 20.65 15.59 0.63
C LEU A 29 20.40 14.44 1.61
N ILE A 30 20.67 13.19 1.22
CA ILE A 30 20.58 12.02 2.10
C ILE A 30 21.54 12.18 3.29
N GLU A 31 22.80 12.55 3.04
CA GLU A 31 23.77 12.76 4.10
C GLU A 31 23.36 13.87 5.09
N MET A 32 22.86 15.00 4.57
CA MET A 32 22.39 16.11 5.41
C MET A 32 21.26 15.68 6.34
N VAL A 33 20.29 14.90 5.82
CA VAL A 33 19.19 14.35 6.64
C VAL A 33 19.72 13.39 7.71
N LEU A 34 20.68 12.55 7.37
CA LEU A 34 21.25 11.57 8.32
C LEU A 34 22.17 12.22 9.36
N LYS A 35 22.81 13.35 9.04
CA LYS A 35 23.62 14.15 9.97
C LYS A 35 22.77 15.01 10.90
N GLY A 36 21.53 15.30 10.52
CA GLY A 36 20.64 16.16 11.30
C GLY A 36 20.91 17.65 11.08
N ASP A 37 21.27 18.02 9.84
CA ASP A 37 21.49 19.41 9.43
C ASP A 37 20.22 20.27 9.62
N SER A 38 20.37 21.59 9.62
CA SER A 38 19.26 22.50 9.92
C SER A 38 18.14 22.45 8.88
N GLU A 39 16.91 22.77 9.29
CA GLU A 39 15.74 22.76 8.40
C GLU A 39 15.92 23.70 7.19
N ALA A 40 16.57 24.86 7.39
CA ALA A 40 16.84 25.82 6.32
C ALA A 40 17.81 25.27 5.27
N GLU A 41 18.92 24.64 5.70
CA GLU A 41 19.89 24.02 4.79
C GLU A 41 19.28 22.83 4.05
N LEU A 42 18.49 22.01 4.76
CA LEU A 42 17.75 20.90 4.16
C LEU A 42 16.75 21.38 3.12
N HIS A 43 16.04 22.47 3.39
CA HIS A 43 15.08 23.06 2.46
C HIS A 43 15.77 23.52 1.18
N GLU A 44 16.86 24.30 1.29
CA GLU A 44 17.64 24.78 0.15
C GLU A 44 18.17 23.63 -0.71
N GLN A 45 18.80 22.62 -0.08
CA GLN A 45 19.33 21.46 -0.81
C GLN A 45 18.20 20.61 -1.44
N THR A 46 17.03 20.56 -0.80
CA THR A 46 15.85 19.89 -1.36
C THR A 46 15.36 20.61 -2.62
N GLU A 47 15.30 21.94 -2.62
CA GLU A 47 14.94 22.70 -3.81
C GLU A 47 15.92 22.48 -4.96
N ILE A 48 17.22 22.50 -4.70
CA ILE A 48 18.26 22.20 -5.70
C ILE A 48 18.03 20.81 -6.30
N SER A 49 17.78 19.81 -5.45
CA SER A 49 17.50 18.44 -5.88
C SER A 49 16.23 18.33 -6.71
N ILE A 50 15.17 19.05 -6.35
CA ILE A 50 13.91 19.10 -7.11
C ILE A 50 14.13 19.74 -8.48
N ARG A 51 14.87 20.84 -8.58
CA ARG A 51 15.16 21.51 -9.86
C ARG A 51 15.95 20.61 -10.82
N LEU A 52 16.87 19.80 -10.29
CA LEU A 52 17.62 18.82 -11.08
C LEU A 52 16.77 17.59 -11.46
N TYR A 53 15.76 17.25 -10.66
CA TYR A 53 14.84 16.13 -10.89
C TYR A 53 13.67 16.51 -11.80
N SER A 54 13.99 16.94 -13.02
CA SER A 54 12.99 17.27 -14.04
C SER A 54 12.15 16.06 -14.48
N GLU A 55 11.07 16.30 -15.21
CA GLU A 55 10.23 15.21 -15.75
C GLU A 55 11.02 14.24 -16.65
N SER A 56 11.97 14.76 -17.44
CA SER A 56 12.85 13.92 -18.26
C SER A 56 13.80 13.09 -17.39
N ALA A 57 14.34 13.66 -16.32
CA ALA A 57 15.18 12.94 -15.37
C ALA A 57 14.39 11.84 -14.63
N ALA A 58 13.14 12.12 -14.21
CA ALA A 58 12.27 11.15 -13.54
C ALA A 58 11.94 9.95 -14.44
N LYS A 59 11.84 10.14 -15.76
CA LYS A 59 11.60 9.07 -16.74
C LYS A 59 12.87 8.35 -17.20
N SER A 60 14.05 8.80 -16.80
CA SER A 60 15.31 8.19 -17.20
C SER A 60 15.81 7.14 -16.20
N VAL A 61 16.09 5.93 -16.69
CA VAL A 61 16.67 4.84 -15.88
C VAL A 61 18.05 5.21 -15.31
N SER A 62 18.81 6.06 -16.01
CA SER A 62 20.15 6.48 -15.58
C SER A 62 20.13 7.31 -14.30
N SER A 63 19.06 8.05 -14.03
CA SER A 63 18.87 8.87 -12.83
C SER A 63 18.91 8.06 -11.54
N TYR A 64 18.58 6.77 -11.62
CA TYR A 64 18.52 5.88 -10.46
C TYR A 64 19.68 4.87 -10.41
N ARG A 65 20.65 4.96 -11.32
CA ARG A 65 21.74 3.98 -11.43
C ARG A 65 22.61 3.93 -10.18
N PHE A 66 22.77 5.06 -9.48
CA PHE A 66 23.53 5.12 -8.23
C PHE A 66 22.89 4.30 -7.09
N LEU A 67 21.56 4.09 -7.11
CA LEU A 67 20.87 3.21 -6.15
C LEU A 67 21.06 1.71 -6.48
N LEU A 68 21.64 1.39 -7.64
CA LEU A 68 21.95 0.03 -8.06
C LEU A 68 23.41 -0.35 -7.79
N LYS A 69 24.33 0.61 -7.85
CA LYS A 69 25.77 0.41 -7.65
C LYS A 69 26.13 0.59 -6.18
N GLY A 70 27.09 -0.21 -5.69
CA GLY A 70 27.74 0.05 -4.41
C GLY A 70 28.70 1.20 -4.51
N ALA A 71 29.05 1.82 -3.38
CA ALA A 71 30.23 2.65 -3.35
C ALA A 71 31.41 1.79 -3.82
N GLU A 72 32.05 2.20 -4.92
CA GLU A 72 33.33 1.62 -5.29
C GLU A 72 34.25 1.87 -4.10
N GLN A 73 34.83 0.80 -3.55
CA GLN A 73 35.81 0.88 -2.49
C GLN A 73 36.91 1.82 -2.94
N SER A 74 36.93 3.03 -2.38
CA SER A 74 38.14 3.82 -2.33
C SER A 74 39.13 2.99 -1.53
N THR A 75 40.12 2.47 -2.24
CA THR A 75 41.26 1.75 -1.70
C THR A 75 41.92 2.57 -0.58
N SER A 76 41.59 2.24 0.66
CA SER A 76 42.51 2.33 1.79
C SER A 76 42.04 1.35 2.86
N SER A 77 42.84 0.30 3.03
CA SER A 77 42.71 -0.73 4.04
C SER A 77 42.74 -0.15 5.45
N SER A 78 41.81 -0.56 6.31
CA SER A 78 42.15 -0.87 7.70
C SER A 78 41.23 -1.95 8.26
N THR A 79 41.89 -2.91 8.88
CA THR A 79 41.40 -4.24 9.25
C THR A 79 40.57 -4.16 10.52
N SER A 80 39.24 -4.20 10.43
CA SER A 80 38.35 -4.52 11.56
C SER A 80 36.89 -4.61 11.10
N ALA A 81 36.44 -5.79 10.64
CA ALA A 81 35.01 -6.14 10.66
C ALA A 81 34.81 -7.64 10.41
N TYR A 82 35.13 -8.47 11.40
CA TYR A 82 34.35 -9.70 11.59
C TYR A 82 33.00 -9.27 12.15
N LEU A 83 32.06 -8.91 11.27
CA LEU A 83 30.61 -8.83 11.50
C LEU A 83 29.98 -8.38 10.17
N ASP A 84 28.93 -9.11 9.75
CA ASP A 84 28.01 -8.77 8.65
C ASP A 84 28.32 -9.32 7.23
N LEU A 85 28.46 -10.66 7.12
CA LEU A 85 28.57 -11.43 5.87
C LEU A 85 27.33 -11.37 4.92
N ASN A 86 26.30 -10.58 5.24
CA ASN A 86 25.07 -10.50 4.43
C ASN A 86 24.81 -9.14 3.76
N ARG A 87 25.64 -8.13 3.98
CA ARG A 87 25.52 -6.86 3.26
C ARG A 87 26.42 -6.90 2.02
N ARG A 88 25.80 -7.11 0.85
CA ARG A 88 26.51 -6.79 -0.39
C ARG A 88 26.83 -5.28 -0.36
N PRO A 89 28.08 -4.86 -0.65
CA PRO A 89 28.44 -3.44 -0.69
C PRO A 89 27.65 -2.63 -1.74
N THR A 90 26.80 -3.29 -2.55
CA THR A 90 25.98 -2.72 -3.61
C THR A 90 24.76 -1.90 -3.17
N ASP A 91 24.40 -1.94 -1.89
CA ASP A 91 23.09 -1.48 -1.41
C ASP A 91 23.17 -0.20 -0.55
N GLU A 92 24.37 0.35 -0.39
CA GLU A 92 24.65 1.45 0.55
C GLU A 92 23.72 2.66 0.37
N TYR A 93 23.66 3.24 -0.83
CA TYR A 93 22.83 4.43 -1.08
C TYR A 93 21.34 4.14 -0.95
N LEU A 94 20.88 2.93 -1.27
CA LEU A 94 19.48 2.56 -1.08
C LEU A 94 19.14 2.41 0.41
N VAL A 95 20.04 1.81 1.20
CA VAL A 95 19.88 1.73 2.66
C VAL A 95 19.90 3.12 3.29
N GLN A 96 20.81 3.99 2.87
CA GLN A 96 20.88 5.37 3.36
C GLN A 96 19.62 6.16 2.99
N LEU A 97 19.10 6.02 1.76
CA LEU A 97 17.84 6.64 1.35
C LEU A 97 16.67 6.16 2.22
N LEU A 98 16.55 4.85 2.47
CA LEU A 98 15.47 4.29 3.30
C LEU A 98 15.55 4.80 4.75
N LYS A 99 16.77 4.88 5.31
CA LYS A 99 17.01 5.47 6.63
C LYS A 99 16.68 6.96 6.66
N ALA A 100 17.08 7.70 5.63
CA ALA A 100 16.78 9.13 5.51
C ALA A 100 15.27 9.37 5.46
N ILE A 101 14.51 8.57 4.69
CA ILE A 101 13.04 8.63 4.70
C ILE A 101 12.47 8.38 6.11
N GLU A 102 13.00 7.40 6.84
CA GLU A 102 12.52 7.05 8.18
C GLU A 102 12.66 8.20 9.20
N VAL A 103 13.80 8.90 9.17
CA VAL A 103 14.15 9.91 10.17
C VAL A 103 13.78 11.33 9.75
N CYS A 104 13.59 11.61 8.45
CA CYS A 104 13.27 12.94 7.96
C CYS A 104 11.90 13.41 8.46
N ARG A 105 11.85 14.62 9.01
CA ARG A 105 10.62 15.29 9.46
C ARG A 105 10.14 16.38 8.51
N SER A 106 11.00 16.85 7.60
CA SER A 106 10.61 17.78 6.54
C SER A 106 9.66 17.09 5.55
N GLU A 107 8.44 17.61 5.43
CA GLU A 107 7.43 17.07 4.52
C GLU A 107 7.89 17.14 3.06
N LEU A 108 8.50 18.27 2.66
CA LEU A 108 9.00 18.50 1.30
C LEU A 108 10.10 17.49 0.95
N THR A 109 11.08 17.32 1.84
CA THR A 109 12.22 16.41 1.64
C THR A 109 11.77 14.96 1.63
N THR A 110 10.90 14.55 2.57
CA THR A 110 10.30 13.21 2.56
C THR A 110 9.51 12.95 1.29
N SER A 111 8.68 13.90 0.85
CA SER A 111 7.92 13.80 -0.39
C SER A 111 8.86 13.63 -1.60
N PHE A 112 9.96 14.37 -1.65
CA PHE A 112 10.97 14.22 -2.69
C PHE A 112 11.64 12.84 -2.67
N PHE A 113 12.10 12.36 -1.51
CA PHE A 113 12.69 11.03 -1.39
C PHE A 113 11.72 9.91 -1.73
N CYS A 114 10.46 10.02 -1.33
CA CYS A 114 9.43 9.06 -1.69
C CYS A 114 9.15 9.08 -3.20
N ARG A 115 9.17 10.26 -3.85
CA ARG A 115 9.05 10.40 -5.32
C ARG A 115 10.22 9.74 -6.03
N LEU A 116 11.43 9.96 -5.53
CA LEU A 116 12.63 9.31 -6.04
C LEU A 116 12.56 7.78 -5.89
N LEU A 117 12.15 7.28 -4.72
CA LEU A 117 12.03 5.85 -4.45
C LEU A 117 10.94 5.21 -5.33
N LEU A 118 9.81 5.89 -5.52
CA LEU A 118 8.74 5.45 -6.41
C LEU A 118 9.26 5.37 -7.85
N GLY A 119 9.94 6.42 -8.32
CA GLY A 119 10.60 6.45 -9.62
C GLY A 119 11.62 5.32 -9.80
N PHE A 120 12.43 5.05 -8.76
CA PHE A 120 13.32 3.89 -8.75
C PHE A 120 12.56 2.58 -8.90
N ILE A 121 11.39 2.41 -8.31
CA ILE A 121 10.64 1.16 -8.46
C ILE A 121 9.95 1.06 -9.84
N THR A 122 9.44 2.16 -10.38
CA THR A 122 8.54 2.14 -11.54
C THR A 122 9.23 2.45 -12.88
N CYS A 123 10.32 3.22 -12.88
CA CYS A 123 11.12 3.52 -14.07
C CYS A 123 12.03 2.33 -14.44
N CYS A 124 11.40 1.22 -14.83
CA CYS A 124 12.05 0.04 -15.38
C CYS A 124 11.02 -0.96 -15.96
N LYS A 125 11.51 -2.03 -16.57
CA LYS A 125 10.67 -3.15 -17.01
C LYS A 125 9.95 -3.81 -15.81
N PRO A 126 8.73 -4.38 -15.98
CA PRO A 126 7.99 -4.99 -14.88
C PRO A 126 8.76 -6.04 -14.06
N SER A 127 9.58 -6.86 -14.73
CA SER A 127 10.45 -7.85 -14.06
C SER A 127 11.49 -7.20 -13.13
N ALA A 128 12.10 -6.10 -13.57
CA ALA A 128 13.05 -5.33 -12.76
C ALA A 128 12.36 -4.62 -11.60
N SER A 129 11.13 -4.12 -11.80
CA SER A 129 10.33 -3.50 -10.73
C SER A 129 10.09 -4.49 -9.59
N LEU A 130 9.72 -5.74 -9.91
CA LEU A 130 9.54 -6.80 -8.92
C LEU A 130 10.83 -7.12 -8.16
N ILE A 131 11.98 -7.11 -8.84
CA ILE A 131 13.30 -7.31 -8.21
C ILE A 131 13.59 -6.16 -7.23
N ARG A 132 13.35 -4.90 -7.64
CA ARG A 132 13.56 -3.71 -6.81
C ARG A 132 12.65 -3.70 -5.58
N GLN A 133 11.36 -4.04 -5.73
CA GLN A 133 10.44 -4.20 -4.59
C GLN A 133 10.94 -5.25 -3.59
N ARG A 134 11.33 -6.44 -4.07
CA ARG A 134 11.89 -7.50 -3.21
C ARG A 134 13.17 -7.06 -2.51
N ARG A 135 14.03 -6.28 -3.18
CA ARG A 135 15.26 -5.71 -2.60
C ARG A 135 14.93 -4.74 -1.47
N ILE A 136 14.00 -3.81 -1.67
CA ILE A 136 13.53 -2.87 -0.64
C ILE A 136 12.99 -3.63 0.59
N ILE A 137 12.20 -4.68 0.37
CA ILE A 137 11.66 -5.51 1.47
C ILE A 137 12.77 -6.21 2.26
N ARG A 138 13.79 -6.75 1.57
CA ARG A 138 14.94 -7.41 2.22
C ARG A 138 15.80 -6.44 3.03
N LEU A 139 15.90 -5.19 2.59
CA LEU A 139 16.60 -4.11 3.29
C LEU A 139 15.75 -3.47 4.41
N ASP A 140 14.66 -4.12 4.80
CA ASP A 140 13.68 -3.63 5.77
C ASP A 140 13.03 -2.27 5.44
N GLY A 141 13.04 -1.89 4.16
CA GLY A 141 12.47 -0.62 3.71
C GLY A 141 10.97 -0.49 3.98
N THR A 142 10.22 -1.60 4.06
CA THR A 142 8.81 -1.56 4.49
C THR A 142 8.67 -1.00 5.91
N ASN A 143 9.54 -1.40 6.86
CA ASN A 143 9.46 -0.88 8.23
C ASN A 143 9.84 0.61 8.27
N SER A 144 10.88 1.02 7.55
CA SER A 144 11.26 2.43 7.43
C SER A 144 10.11 3.29 6.90
N LEU A 145 9.42 2.83 5.85
CA LEU A 145 8.26 3.52 5.29
C LEU A 145 7.06 3.53 6.26
N ILE A 146 6.80 2.44 6.99
CA ILE A 146 5.72 2.39 8.00
C ILE A 146 6.03 3.37 9.14
N ARG A 147 7.26 3.41 9.65
CA ARG A 147 7.66 4.32 10.73
C ARG A 147 7.58 5.78 10.30
N CYS A 148 8.04 6.09 9.09
CA CYS A 148 7.87 7.41 8.50
C CYS A 148 6.38 7.79 8.40
N PHE A 149 5.55 6.91 7.85
CA PHE A 149 4.11 7.13 7.72
C PHE A 149 3.44 7.40 9.06
N VAL A 150 3.76 6.62 10.09
CA VAL A 150 3.22 6.77 11.44
C VAL A 150 3.58 8.12 12.05
N SER A 151 4.81 8.62 11.83
CA SER A 151 5.20 9.96 12.30
C SER A 151 4.33 11.04 11.70
N PHE A 152 4.22 11.08 10.36
CA PHE A 152 3.46 12.11 9.67
C PHE A 152 1.98 12.08 10.05
N ILE A 153 1.34 10.90 10.01
CA ILE A 153 -0.10 10.79 10.28
C ILE A 153 -0.46 11.05 11.75
N SER A 154 0.50 10.93 12.68
CA SER A 154 0.30 11.26 14.10
C SER A 154 0.37 12.78 14.34
N GLU A 155 1.13 13.51 13.54
CA GLU A 155 1.29 14.96 13.63
C GLU A 155 0.22 15.71 12.82
N SER A 156 0.00 15.32 11.56
CA SER A 156 -0.97 15.93 10.66
C SER A 156 -1.49 14.93 9.63
N VAL A 157 -2.82 14.85 9.50
CA VAL A 157 -3.48 13.96 8.53
C VAL A 157 -3.42 14.50 7.09
N HIS A 158 -2.97 15.75 6.90
CA HIS A 158 -3.04 16.44 5.61
C HIS A 158 -1.72 16.56 4.83
N GLY A 159 -0.62 15.97 5.32
CA GLY A 159 0.68 16.05 4.64
C GLY A 159 0.69 15.44 3.24
N SER A 160 1.29 16.14 2.27
CA SER A 160 1.54 15.69 0.89
C SER A 160 2.42 14.45 0.79
N SER A 161 3.25 14.20 1.80
CA SER A 161 4.06 12.98 1.92
C SER A 161 3.22 11.72 2.16
N ILE A 162 2.03 11.85 2.74
CA ILE A 162 1.18 10.72 3.14
C ILE A 162 0.70 9.94 1.92
N ASP A 163 0.24 10.60 0.87
CA ASP A 163 -0.34 9.94 -0.30
C ASP A 163 0.70 9.11 -1.05
N ILE A 164 1.94 9.62 -1.16
CA ILE A 164 3.03 8.88 -1.79
C ILE A 164 3.56 7.75 -0.91
N LEU A 165 3.61 7.95 0.42
CA LEU A 165 3.93 6.87 1.37
C LEU A 165 2.89 5.75 1.28
N CYS A 166 1.59 6.07 1.21
CA CYS A 166 0.53 5.09 0.95
C CYS A 166 0.77 4.32 -0.35
N SER A 167 1.08 5.02 -1.43
CA SER A 167 1.34 4.41 -2.74
C SER A 167 2.50 3.41 -2.69
N LEU A 168 3.61 3.78 -2.03
CA LEU A 168 4.75 2.90 -1.82
C LEU A 168 4.39 1.69 -0.94
N LEU A 169 3.70 1.91 0.18
CA LEU A 169 3.31 0.86 1.11
C LEU A 169 2.34 -0.15 0.48
N ILE A 170 1.34 0.31 -0.27
CA ILE A 170 0.39 -0.54 -1.02
C ILE A 170 1.15 -1.37 -2.06
N MET A 171 2.12 -0.78 -2.75
CA MET A 171 2.95 -1.49 -3.73
C MET A 171 3.77 -2.62 -3.08
N LEU A 172 4.35 -2.37 -1.90
CA LEU A 172 5.15 -3.37 -1.17
C LEU A 172 4.28 -4.44 -0.48
N TYR A 173 3.07 -4.10 -0.04
CA TYR A 173 2.13 -5.01 0.63
C TYR A 173 1.92 -6.32 -0.13
N VAL A 174 1.76 -6.25 -1.44
CA VAL A 174 1.49 -7.41 -2.31
C VAL A 174 2.63 -8.45 -2.27
N ARG A 175 3.83 -8.05 -1.84
CA ARG A 175 5.05 -8.88 -1.87
C ARG A 175 5.64 -9.13 -0.49
N ASP A 176 5.43 -8.24 0.47
CA ASP A 176 5.94 -8.40 1.83
C ASP A 176 5.01 -9.32 2.64
N LYS A 177 5.37 -10.60 2.72
CA LYS A 177 4.63 -11.62 3.48
C LYS A 177 4.45 -11.26 4.97
N LYS A 178 5.32 -10.39 5.52
CA LYS A 178 5.28 -9.96 6.92
C LYS A 178 4.62 -8.58 7.09
N PHE A 179 4.08 -7.97 6.03
CA PHE A 179 3.50 -6.62 6.05
C PHE A 179 2.48 -6.43 7.19
N CYS A 180 1.48 -7.31 7.28
CA CYS A 180 0.45 -7.23 8.31
C CYS A 180 1.00 -7.36 9.73
N LEU A 181 2.08 -8.12 9.93
CA LEU A 181 2.76 -8.24 11.22
C LEU A 181 3.49 -6.93 11.55
N LYS A 182 4.26 -6.38 10.61
CA LYS A 182 4.98 -5.11 10.76
C LYS A 182 4.03 -3.96 11.16
N VAL A 183 2.94 -3.80 10.42
CA VAL A 183 1.88 -2.81 10.69
C VAL A 183 1.28 -2.99 12.10
N ARG A 184 1.08 -4.23 12.55
CA ARG A 184 0.56 -4.50 13.90
C ARG A 184 1.54 -4.08 14.98
N LEU A 185 2.81 -4.46 14.83
CA LEU A 185 3.85 -4.20 15.84
C LEU A 185 4.14 -2.71 16.00
N VAL A 186 4.00 -1.91 14.95
CA VAL A 186 4.18 -0.45 15.01
C VAL A 186 2.89 0.27 15.47
N GLY A 187 1.82 -0.46 15.80
CA GLY A 187 0.59 0.13 16.35
C GLY A 187 -0.32 0.81 15.32
N LEU A 188 -0.03 0.68 14.03
CA LEU A 188 -0.75 1.37 12.96
C LEU A 188 -2.23 0.94 12.86
N ILE A 189 -2.55 -0.29 13.25
CA ILE A 189 -3.94 -0.80 13.32
C ILE A 189 -4.81 0.05 14.26
N MET A 190 -4.28 0.42 15.43
CA MET A 190 -5.02 1.23 16.41
C MET A 190 -5.17 2.67 15.96
N LEU A 191 -4.14 3.23 15.31
CA LEU A 191 -4.18 4.57 14.73
C LEU A 191 -5.26 4.67 13.64
N PHE A 192 -5.30 3.68 12.73
CA PHE A 192 -6.34 3.61 11.72
C PHE A 192 -7.73 3.44 12.33
N GLN A 193 -7.91 2.58 13.33
CA GLN A 193 -9.21 2.42 13.99
C GLN A 193 -9.70 3.74 14.61
N LYS A 194 -8.81 4.53 15.22
CA LYS A 194 -9.14 5.81 15.85
C LYS A 194 -9.54 6.88 14.83
N ASN A 195 -8.83 6.95 13.70
CA ASN A 195 -8.93 8.06 12.75
C ASN A 195 -9.69 7.70 11.45
N LEU A 196 -10.19 6.46 11.30
CA LEU A 196 -10.79 5.99 10.04
C LEU A 196 -11.88 6.92 9.50
N LEU A 197 -12.77 7.38 10.37
CA LEU A 197 -13.90 8.22 9.98
C LEU A 197 -13.47 9.64 9.61
N LEU A 198 -12.36 10.13 10.18
CA LEU A 198 -11.74 11.38 9.76
C LEU A 198 -11.18 11.23 8.34
N PHE A 199 -10.43 10.14 8.07
CA PHE A 199 -9.92 9.87 6.71
C PHE A 199 -11.04 9.73 5.68
N ALA A 200 -12.16 9.12 6.06
CA ALA A 200 -13.34 9.00 5.21
C ALA A 200 -13.99 10.36 4.93
N LYS A 201 -14.16 11.19 5.97
CA LYS A 201 -14.71 12.55 5.84
C LYS A 201 -13.85 13.42 4.93
N ASP A 202 -12.53 13.33 5.08
CA ASP A 202 -11.55 14.13 4.32
C ASP A 202 -11.19 13.50 2.96
N ARG A 203 -11.87 12.42 2.57
CA ARG A 203 -11.67 11.68 1.31
C ARG A 203 -10.20 11.31 1.05
N LYS A 204 -9.48 10.92 2.11
CA LYS A 204 -8.08 10.46 2.04
C LYS A 204 -8.01 9.04 1.47
N MET A 205 -8.33 8.90 0.18
CA MET A 205 -8.45 7.61 -0.50
C MET A 205 -7.21 6.71 -0.41
N PRO A 206 -5.97 7.22 -0.59
CA PRO A 206 -4.77 6.39 -0.43
C PRO A 206 -4.64 5.81 0.99
N VAL A 207 -5.03 6.57 2.01
CA VAL A 207 -5.03 6.13 3.41
C VAL A 207 -6.09 5.06 3.63
N LEU A 208 -7.31 5.23 3.10
CA LEU A 208 -8.38 4.22 3.18
C LEU A 208 -7.98 2.92 2.49
N GLN A 209 -7.34 2.99 1.32
CA GLN A 209 -6.82 1.81 0.62
C GLN A 209 -5.72 1.12 1.42
N LEU A 210 -4.79 1.89 2.01
CA LEU A 210 -3.77 1.34 2.89
C LEU A 210 -4.39 0.69 4.14
N CYS A 211 -5.46 1.27 4.70
CA CYS A 211 -6.22 0.67 5.80
C CYS A 211 -6.73 -0.72 5.41
N CYS A 212 -7.34 -0.86 4.22
CA CYS A 212 -7.79 -2.16 3.70
C CYS A 212 -6.63 -3.16 3.66
N CYS A 213 -5.49 -2.79 3.04
CA CYS A 213 -4.27 -3.61 2.99
C CYS A 213 -3.82 -4.09 4.38
N CYS A 214 -3.84 -3.19 5.36
CA CYS A 214 -3.36 -3.43 6.71
C CYS A 214 -4.19 -4.43 7.51
N ILE A 215 -5.48 -4.59 7.20
CA ILE A 215 -6.38 -5.45 7.97
C ILE A 215 -6.59 -6.84 7.35
N HIS A 216 -5.96 -7.17 6.22
CA HIS A 216 -6.16 -8.45 5.52
C HIS A 216 -5.64 -9.70 6.25
N SER A 217 -5.00 -9.57 7.43
CA SER A 217 -4.70 -10.72 8.29
C SER A 217 -5.79 -10.97 9.32
N VAL A 218 -6.00 -12.24 9.67
CA VAL A 218 -7.00 -12.68 10.66
C VAL A 218 -6.92 -11.87 11.95
N GLN A 219 -5.71 -11.73 12.50
CA GLN A 219 -5.50 -11.05 13.77
C GLN A 219 -5.70 -9.54 13.66
N ASN A 220 -5.28 -8.89 12.57
CA ASN A 220 -5.50 -7.44 12.39
C ASN A 220 -6.99 -7.13 12.26
N ALA A 221 -7.73 -7.89 11.44
CA ALA A 221 -9.17 -7.73 11.28
C ALA A 221 -9.92 -7.87 12.61
N ARG A 222 -9.54 -8.85 13.45
CA ARG A 222 -10.14 -9.05 14.78
C ARG A 222 -9.83 -7.90 15.74
N ILE A 223 -8.59 -7.41 15.77
CA ILE A 223 -8.21 -6.23 16.57
C ILE A 223 -9.01 -5.00 16.11
N PHE A 224 -9.16 -4.84 14.80
CA PHE A 224 -9.88 -3.72 14.19
C PHE A 224 -11.39 -3.79 14.47
N GLY A 225 -11.98 -4.98 14.51
CA GLY A 225 -13.42 -5.19 14.77
C GLY A 225 -13.84 -5.32 16.23
N LYS A 226 -12.91 -5.27 17.19
CA LYS A 226 -13.21 -5.57 18.61
C LYS A 226 -14.01 -4.48 19.34
N SER A 227 -14.04 -3.26 18.81
CA SER A 227 -14.68 -2.12 19.47
C SER A 227 -16.14 -1.97 19.03
N LYS A 228 -17.08 -2.12 19.97
CA LYS A 228 -18.52 -1.96 19.70
C LYS A 228 -18.85 -0.56 19.17
N LYS A 229 -18.27 0.47 19.79
CA LYS A 229 -18.44 1.87 19.37
C LYS A 229 -17.96 2.06 17.92
N PHE A 230 -16.74 1.59 17.64
CA PHE A 230 -16.16 1.69 16.30
C PHE A 230 -17.02 1.01 15.23
N ILE A 231 -17.50 -0.22 15.48
CA ILE A 231 -18.35 -0.94 14.50
C ILE A 231 -19.66 -0.19 14.26
N LYS A 232 -20.29 0.33 15.32
CA LYS A 232 -21.50 1.16 15.19
C LYS A 232 -21.24 2.40 14.32
N ASP A 233 -20.15 3.12 14.58
CA ASP A 233 -19.83 4.35 13.85
C ASP A 233 -19.42 4.06 12.39
N LEU A 234 -18.72 2.95 12.13
CA LEU A 234 -18.39 2.47 10.78
C LEU A 234 -19.66 2.14 9.99
N ILE A 235 -20.59 1.40 10.58
CA ILE A 235 -21.87 1.05 9.96
C ILE A 235 -22.67 2.32 9.64
N ALA A 236 -22.77 3.24 10.60
CA ALA A 236 -23.44 4.53 10.38
C ALA A 236 -22.83 5.26 9.18
N ALA A 237 -21.49 5.39 9.13
CA ALA A 237 -20.80 6.05 8.03
C ALA A 237 -21.08 5.38 6.67
N ILE A 238 -21.11 4.05 6.59
CA ILE A 238 -21.46 3.32 5.35
C ILE A 238 -22.90 3.65 4.90
N THR A 239 -23.84 3.75 5.85
CA THR A 239 -25.25 4.01 5.52
C THR A 239 -25.53 5.46 5.13
N THR A 240 -24.85 6.44 5.77
CA THR A 240 -25.14 7.86 5.61
C THR A 240 -24.23 8.57 4.59
N CYS A 241 -23.05 8.03 4.29
CA CYS A 241 -22.14 8.66 3.32
C CYS A 241 -22.71 8.58 1.90
N THR A 242 -22.59 9.67 1.17
CA THR A 242 -23.09 9.81 -0.21
C THR A 242 -22.02 9.51 -1.26
N ASP A 243 -20.74 9.58 -0.89
CA ASP A 243 -19.63 9.29 -1.80
C ASP A 243 -19.42 7.78 -1.93
N ALA A 244 -19.85 7.23 -3.07
CA ALA A 244 -19.76 5.79 -3.33
C ALA A 244 -18.31 5.26 -3.23
N THR A 245 -17.30 6.06 -3.58
CA THR A 245 -15.89 5.60 -3.52
C THR A 245 -15.42 5.41 -2.08
N VAL A 246 -15.81 6.32 -1.19
CA VAL A 246 -15.56 6.22 0.25
C VAL A 246 -16.35 5.06 0.84
N VAL A 247 -17.64 4.94 0.49
CA VAL A 247 -18.51 3.84 0.95
C VAL A 247 -17.93 2.49 0.52
N ALA A 248 -17.41 2.35 -0.70
CA ALA A 248 -16.79 1.12 -1.17
C ALA A 248 -15.60 0.70 -0.29
N ARG A 249 -14.73 1.64 0.11
CA ARG A 249 -13.61 1.34 1.01
C ARG A 249 -14.06 1.00 2.44
N LEU A 250 -15.04 1.72 2.98
CA LEU A 250 -15.60 1.39 4.29
C LEU A 250 -16.31 0.03 4.30
N ALA A 251 -17.02 -0.30 3.22
CA ALA A 251 -17.64 -1.60 3.01
C ALA A 251 -16.61 -2.72 2.86
N GLU A 252 -15.49 -2.48 2.17
CA GLU A 252 -14.34 -3.39 2.10
C GLU A 252 -13.78 -3.67 3.51
N ILE A 253 -13.60 -2.62 4.32
CA ILE A 253 -13.14 -2.76 5.70
C ILE A 253 -14.10 -3.62 6.52
N LEU A 254 -15.40 -3.33 6.47
CA LEU A 254 -16.42 -4.11 7.15
C LEU A 254 -16.44 -5.57 6.67
N TYR A 255 -16.30 -5.80 5.36
CA TYR A 255 -16.20 -7.13 4.78
C TYR A 255 -15.01 -7.91 5.34
N VAL A 256 -13.81 -7.31 5.44
CA VAL A 256 -12.63 -7.99 5.98
C VAL A 256 -12.82 -8.35 7.45
N ILE A 257 -13.44 -7.47 8.25
CA ILE A 257 -13.81 -7.75 9.64
C ILE A 257 -14.77 -8.97 9.70
N ILE A 258 -15.81 -8.97 8.87
CA ILE A 258 -16.82 -10.05 8.81
C ILE A 258 -16.22 -11.38 8.34
N LYS A 259 -15.28 -11.33 7.38
CA LYS A 259 -14.57 -12.50 6.85
C LYS A 259 -13.79 -13.22 7.94
N PHE A 260 -13.11 -12.47 8.80
CA PHE A 260 -12.22 -13.01 9.84
C PHE A 260 -12.77 -12.93 11.27
N LYS A 261 -14.08 -12.65 11.42
CA LYS A 261 -14.76 -12.53 12.70
C LYS A 261 -14.52 -13.73 13.61
N ASN A 262 -14.47 -13.46 14.91
CA ASN A 262 -14.56 -14.44 15.99
C ASN A 262 -15.88 -14.24 16.75
N ARG A 263 -16.11 -15.01 17.82
CA ARG A 263 -17.35 -14.92 18.61
C ARG A 263 -17.59 -13.51 19.17
N PRO A 264 -16.62 -12.81 19.80
CA PRO A 264 -16.80 -11.43 20.24
C PRO A 264 -17.21 -10.46 19.13
N VAL A 265 -16.51 -10.50 17.98
CA VAL A 265 -16.84 -9.63 16.83
C VAL A 265 -18.25 -9.96 16.30
N MET A 266 -18.63 -11.24 16.24
CA MET A 266 -19.98 -11.63 15.83
C MET A 266 -21.05 -11.06 16.77
N VAL A 267 -20.85 -11.11 18.09
CA VAL A 267 -21.81 -10.54 19.06
C VAL A 267 -21.97 -9.03 18.82
N ILE A 268 -20.88 -8.32 18.56
CA ILE A 268 -20.93 -6.89 18.23
C ILE A 268 -21.73 -6.64 16.95
N LEU A 269 -21.46 -7.40 15.88
CA LEU A 269 -22.17 -7.29 14.60
C LEU A 269 -23.67 -7.59 14.76
N GLU A 270 -24.02 -8.65 15.50
CA GLU A 270 -25.42 -9.01 15.78
C GLU A 270 -26.13 -7.91 16.59
N SER A 271 -25.44 -7.24 17.52
CA SER A 271 -26.01 -6.12 18.28
C SER A 271 -26.23 -4.83 17.48
N ASN A 272 -25.82 -4.81 16.20
CA ASN A 272 -26.04 -3.71 15.27
C ASN A 272 -26.85 -4.16 14.04
N ASP A 273 -27.67 -5.22 14.16
CA ASP A 273 -28.58 -5.68 13.09
C ASP A 273 -27.92 -5.86 11.72
N ILE A 274 -26.68 -6.36 11.72
CA ILE A 274 -25.81 -6.40 10.53
C ILE A 274 -26.46 -7.04 9.29
N PHE A 275 -27.35 -8.02 9.47
CA PHE A 275 -28.04 -8.68 8.36
C PHE A 275 -28.98 -7.72 7.64
N ASP A 276 -29.85 -7.03 8.37
CA ASP A 276 -30.81 -6.07 7.83
C ASP A 276 -30.08 -4.91 7.15
N ILE A 277 -29.04 -4.38 7.82
CA ILE A 277 -28.23 -3.28 7.30
C ILE A 277 -27.55 -3.65 5.98
N LEU A 278 -26.88 -4.81 5.91
CA LEU A 278 -26.20 -5.21 4.67
C LEU A 278 -27.18 -5.49 3.53
N THR A 279 -28.35 -6.07 3.82
CA THR A 279 -29.40 -6.28 2.82
C THR A 279 -29.93 -4.96 2.28
N LYS A 280 -30.22 -3.98 3.14
CA LYS A 280 -30.67 -2.64 2.74
C LYS A 280 -29.61 -1.87 1.94
N ILE A 281 -28.33 -1.95 2.33
CA ILE A 281 -27.24 -1.34 1.56
C ILE A 281 -27.14 -1.97 0.18
N PHE A 282 -27.19 -3.31 0.09
CA PHE A 282 -27.18 -4.01 -1.18
C PHE A 282 -28.33 -3.55 -2.08
N GLU A 283 -29.56 -3.53 -1.57
CA GLU A 283 -30.74 -3.09 -2.31
C GLU A 283 -30.60 -1.63 -2.79
N LYS A 284 -30.23 -0.71 -1.89
CA LYS A 284 -30.01 0.71 -2.20
C LYS A 284 -29.06 0.91 -3.37
N TYR A 285 -27.92 0.23 -3.37
CA TYR A 285 -26.89 0.42 -4.39
C TYR A 285 -27.18 -0.39 -5.67
N LEU A 286 -27.87 -1.52 -5.57
CA LEU A 286 -28.31 -2.27 -6.74
C LEU A 286 -29.33 -1.47 -7.57
N GLN A 287 -30.24 -0.74 -6.92
CA GLN A 287 -31.25 0.08 -7.59
C GLN A 287 -30.67 1.27 -8.36
N GLN A 288 -29.43 1.69 -8.09
CA GLN A 288 -28.83 2.85 -8.75
C GLN A 288 -28.44 2.62 -10.21
N GLN A 289 -28.60 1.39 -10.72
CA GLN A 289 -28.26 0.94 -12.08
C GLN A 289 -26.78 1.16 -12.47
N PHE A 290 -26.24 0.20 -13.19
CA PHE A 290 -24.84 0.19 -13.54
C PHE A 290 -24.61 1.15 -14.75
N GLY A 291 -24.21 2.41 -14.51
CA GLY A 291 -23.57 3.33 -15.50
C GLY A 291 -22.08 3.68 -15.19
N ALA A 292 -21.21 3.92 -16.19
CA ALA A 292 -19.72 3.91 -16.16
C ALA A 292 -18.96 4.59 -14.99
N THR A 293 -19.61 5.40 -14.16
CA THR A 293 -19.22 5.77 -12.77
C THR A 293 -19.41 4.61 -11.75
N GLU A 294 -19.57 3.39 -12.28
CA GLU A 294 -20.11 2.16 -11.73
C GLU A 294 -19.26 1.38 -10.74
N GLN A 295 -17.94 1.51 -10.84
CA GLN A 295 -17.03 0.55 -10.20
C GLN A 295 -17.22 0.52 -8.68
N ALA A 296 -17.40 1.69 -8.06
CA ALA A 296 -17.63 1.79 -6.63
C ALA A 296 -18.98 1.20 -6.21
N VAL A 297 -20.04 1.41 -6.99
CA VAL A 297 -21.38 0.84 -6.74
C VAL A 297 -21.31 -0.69 -6.81
N LEU A 298 -20.67 -1.22 -7.85
CA LEU A 298 -20.44 -2.66 -8.01
C LEU A 298 -19.62 -3.23 -6.84
N GLU A 299 -18.54 -2.56 -6.45
CA GLU A 299 -17.73 -2.97 -5.30
C GLU A 299 -18.55 -3.01 -4.00
N ILE A 300 -19.40 -2.01 -3.74
CA ILE A 300 -20.29 -2.00 -2.57
C ILE A 300 -21.21 -3.22 -2.61
N CYS A 301 -21.88 -3.47 -3.74
CA CYS A 301 -22.73 -4.65 -3.91
C CYS A 301 -21.97 -5.97 -3.71
N LEU A 302 -20.74 -6.08 -4.22
CA LEU A 302 -19.92 -7.27 -4.04
C LEU A 302 -19.49 -7.46 -2.58
N PHE A 303 -19.06 -6.40 -1.89
CA PHE A 303 -18.67 -6.47 -0.50
C PHE A 303 -19.85 -6.79 0.43
N THR A 304 -21.03 -6.24 0.18
CA THR A 304 -22.24 -6.55 0.97
C THR A 304 -22.66 -8.00 0.79
N VAL A 305 -22.77 -8.50 -0.45
CA VAL A 305 -23.12 -9.90 -0.73
C VAL A 305 -22.08 -10.87 -0.16
N ALA A 306 -20.79 -10.57 -0.34
CA ALA A 306 -19.72 -11.40 0.22
C ALA A 306 -19.73 -11.41 1.76
N SER A 307 -20.10 -10.29 2.38
CA SER A 307 -20.28 -10.18 3.83
C SER A 307 -21.45 -11.03 4.32
N LEU A 308 -22.62 -10.89 3.70
CA LEU A 308 -23.81 -11.70 4.00
C LEU A 308 -23.52 -13.20 3.87
N ARG A 309 -22.88 -13.62 2.77
CA ARG A 309 -22.42 -15.01 2.57
C ARG A 309 -21.55 -15.51 3.72
N ASN A 310 -20.65 -14.68 4.23
CA ASN A 310 -19.78 -15.05 5.35
C ASN A 310 -20.53 -15.10 6.69
N LEU A 311 -21.61 -14.34 6.86
CA LEU A 311 -22.44 -14.35 8.07
C LEU A 311 -23.37 -15.57 8.12
N ILE A 312 -23.98 -15.98 7.00
CA ILE A 312 -24.99 -17.06 6.94
C ILE A 312 -24.41 -18.50 6.99
N ARG A 313 -23.13 -18.67 7.35
CA ARG A 313 -22.52 -20.01 7.44
C ARG A 313 -23.15 -20.88 8.52
N LEU A 314 -23.63 -20.28 9.61
CA LEU A 314 -24.28 -20.98 10.73
C LEU A 314 -25.80 -21.03 10.54
N LYS A 315 -26.46 -22.13 10.95
CA LYS A 315 -27.91 -22.34 10.80
C LYS A 315 -28.74 -21.18 11.38
N ARG A 316 -28.47 -20.80 12.63
CA ARG A 316 -29.16 -19.67 13.31
C ARG A 316 -29.09 -18.35 12.53
N ASN A 317 -27.99 -18.12 11.80
CA ASN A 317 -27.79 -16.91 11.03
C ASN A 317 -28.56 -16.94 9.71
N ARG A 318 -28.79 -18.14 9.14
CA ARG A 318 -29.67 -18.33 7.98
C ARG A 318 -31.11 -18.04 8.36
N GLU A 319 -31.56 -18.52 9.50
CA GLU A 319 -32.92 -18.27 10.00
C GLU A 319 -33.17 -16.76 10.18
N ARG A 320 -32.21 -16.04 10.78
CA ARG A 320 -32.26 -14.57 10.87
C ARG A 320 -32.29 -13.88 9.50
N PHE A 321 -31.47 -14.36 8.56
CA PHE A 321 -31.41 -13.82 7.21
C PHE A 321 -32.72 -14.04 6.43
N ILE A 322 -33.40 -15.18 6.65
CA ILE A 322 -34.73 -15.45 6.09
C ILE A 322 -35.78 -14.56 6.77
N ALA A 323 -35.73 -14.42 8.09
CA ALA A 323 -36.71 -13.65 8.86
C ALA A 323 -36.76 -12.16 8.47
N ILE A 324 -35.68 -11.59 7.93
CA ILE A 324 -35.64 -10.21 7.44
C ILE A 324 -36.10 -10.05 5.98
N GLY A 325 -36.59 -11.12 5.33
CA GLY A 325 -37.05 -11.05 3.93
C GLY A 325 -35.93 -10.86 2.91
N ALA A 326 -34.70 -11.29 3.22
CA ALA A 326 -33.57 -11.08 2.31
C ALA A 326 -33.69 -11.94 1.03
N ILE A 327 -34.40 -13.08 1.08
CA ILE A 327 -34.56 -13.97 -0.09
C ILE A 327 -35.27 -13.21 -1.22
N GLU A 328 -36.31 -12.46 -0.90
CA GLU A 328 -37.11 -11.65 -1.80
C GLU A 328 -36.26 -10.56 -2.46
N THR A 329 -35.40 -9.90 -1.69
CA THR A 329 -34.41 -8.93 -2.21
C THR A 329 -33.48 -9.58 -3.22
N PHE A 330 -32.94 -10.76 -2.92
CA PHE A 330 -32.02 -11.46 -3.84
C PHE A 330 -32.71 -12.04 -5.08
N HIS A 331 -33.95 -12.52 -4.96
CA HIS A 331 -34.74 -12.92 -6.13
C HIS A 331 -35.06 -11.74 -7.05
N SER A 332 -35.41 -10.59 -6.48
CA SER A 332 -35.60 -9.34 -7.23
C SER A 332 -34.31 -8.93 -7.94
N ALA A 333 -33.17 -9.04 -7.26
CA ALA A 333 -31.86 -8.73 -7.84
C ALA A 333 -31.50 -9.64 -9.03
N ILE A 334 -31.70 -10.96 -8.89
CA ILE A 334 -31.46 -11.92 -9.98
C ILE A 334 -32.36 -11.61 -11.17
N SER A 335 -33.62 -11.25 -10.92
CA SER A 335 -34.59 -10.91 -11.97
C SER A 335 -34.18 -9.64 -12.72
N LEU A 336 -33.74 -8.60 -11.99
CA LEU A 336 -33.21 -7.36 -12.55
C LEU A 336 -32.03 -7.64 -13.50
N ILE A 337 -31.02 -8.38 -13.02
CA ILE A 337 -29.82 -8.72 -13.79
C ILE A 337 -30.15 -9.60 -15.00
N SER A 338 -31.12 -10.51 -14.86
CA SER A 338 -31.52 -11.42 -15.96
C SER A 338 -32.30 -10.72 -17.06
N ASN A 339 -33.06 -9.67 -16.71
CA ASN A 339 -33.81 -8.88 -17.68
C ASN A 339 -32.89 -7.91 -18.44
N ASP A 340 -31.83 -7.40 -17.81
CA ASP A 340 -30.82 -6.54 -18.45
C ASP A 340 -30.11 -7.25 -19.62
N LYS A 341 -29.76 -8.53 -19.42
CA LYS A 341 -29.16 -9.38 -20.47
C LYS A 341 -30.05 -9.61 -21.69
N LYS A 342 -31.38 -9.43 -21.59
CA LYS A 342 -32.30 -9.57 -22.73
C LYS A 342 -32.34 -8.31 -23.59
N LEU A 343 -31.87 -7.17 -23.08
CA LEU A 343 -31.79 -5.89 -23.82
C LEU A 343 -30.47 -5.74 -24.60
N ASP A 344 -29.38 -6.36 -24.14
CA ASP A 344 -28.03 -6.22 -24.70
C ASP A 344 -27.75 -6.96 -26.02
N ASN A 345 -28.71 -7.67 -26.61
CA ASN A 345 -28.52 -8.38 -27.88
C ASN A 345 -28.34 -7.45 -29.11
N HIS A 346 -28.35 -6.12 -28.94
CA HIS A 346 -28.15 -5.15 -30.03
C HIS A 346 -27.00 -4.16 -29.84
N THR A 347 -26.18 -4.28 -28.79
CA THR A 347 -25.02 -3.40 -28.60
C THR A 347 -23.86 -4.17 -28.02
N SER A 348 -22.74 -4.18 -28.75
CA SER A 348 -21.49 -4.84 -28.37
C SER A 348 -20.87 -4.17 -27.14
N VAL A 349 -21.36 -4.47 -25.95
CA VAL A 349 -20.71 -4.13 -24.70
C VAL A 349 -19.54 -5.11 -24.55
N LYS A 350 -18.32 -4.60 -24.78
CA LYS A 350 -17.07 -5.27 -24.40
C LYS A 350 -17.22 -5.72 -22.94
N PRO A 351 -16.97 -6.99 -22.59
CA PRO A 351 -16.99 -7.41 -21.20
C PRO A 351 -15.79 -6.76 -20.49
N SER A 352 -16.00 -5.58 -19.91
CA SER A 352 -15.12 -4.97 -18.92
C SER A 352 -15.25 -5.73 -17.59
N VAL A 353 -14.93 -7.03 -17.62
CA VAL A 353 -14.57 -7.80 -16.44
C VAL A 353 -13.14 -7.36 -16.09
N MET A 354 -13.01 -6.16 -15.54
CA MET A 354 -11.76 -5.71 -14.94
C MET A 354 -11.48 -6.55 -13.70
N THR A 355 -10.56 -7.50 -13.86
CA THR A 355 -9.54 -7.91 -12.88
C THR A 355 -9.97 -7.94 -11.41
N LEU A 356 -10.97 -8.76 -11.08
CA LEU A 356 -11.16 -9.34 -9.73
C LEU A 356 -10.12 -10.46 -9.45
N GLN A 357 -8.86 -10.29 -9.86
CA GLN A 357 -7.77 -11.23 -9.52
C GLN A 357 -7.43 -11.21 -8.01
N TYR A 358 -8.03 -10.33 -7.21
CA TYR A 358 -7.87 -10.31 -5.76
C TYR A 358 -8.93 -11.11 -4.98
N LEU A 359 -10.03 -11.53 -5.62
CA LEU A 359 -11.09 -12.33 -4.98
C LEU A 359 -11.08 -13.82 -5.38
N ASN A 360 -10.22 -14.21 -6.32
CA ASN A 360 -9.97 -15.61 -6.66
C ASN A 360 -8.66 -16.12 -6.02
N ILE A 361 -8.56 -16.03 -4.69
CA ILE A 361 -7.71 -16.97 -3.91
C ILE A 361 -8.59 -18.17 -3.59
N LYS A 362 -8.92 -18.96 -4.62
CA LYS A 362 -9.17 -20.39 -4.47
C LYS A 362 -7.86 -21.07 -4.84
N GLY A 363 -7.12 -21.58 -3.85
CA GLY A 363 -5.91 -22.34 -4.14
C GLY A 363 -5.02 -22.64 -2.95
N ASP A 364 -4.47 -21.62 -2.27
CA ASP A 364 -3.32 -21.82 -1.37
C ASP A 364 -3.62 -21.73 0.13
N SER A 365 -4.87 -21.94 0.53
CA SER A 365 -5.24 -22.08 1.94
C SER A 365 -4.72 -23.37 2.60
N LYS A 366 -3.96 -24.21 1.89
CA LYS A 366 -3.24 -25.35 2.48
C LYS A 366 -1.76 -25.10 2.77
N GLN A 367 -1.12 -24.08 2.19
CA GLN A 367 0.30 -23.79 2.45
C GLN A 367 0.52 -22.72 3.53
N GLN A 368 -0.44 -21.84 3.78
CA GLN A 368 -0.31 -20.80 4.81
C GLN A 368 -0.68 -21.27 6.22
N HIS A 369 -1.42 -22.38 6.35
CA HIS A 369 -1.77 -22.95 7.65
C HIS A 369 -0.71 -23.91 8.20
N SER A 370 0.06 -24.60 7.33
CA SER A 370 1.12 -25.53 7.78
C SER A 370 2.35 -24.82 8.34
N ASP A 371 2.74 -23.69 7.76
CA ASP A 371 4.02 -23.06 8.09
C ASP A 371 3.94 -22.11 9.31
N CYS A 372 2.72 -21.72 9.74
CA CYS A 372 2.52 -21.02 11.01
C CYS A 372 2.37 -21.97 12.20
N GLU A 373 1.76 -23.16 12.04
CA GLU A 373 1.63 -24.13 13.12
C GLU A 373 2.93 -24.89 13.43
N LEU A 374 3.87 -24.94 12.48
CA LEU A 374 5.18 -25.57 12.69
C LEU A 374 6.17 -24.70 13.50
N HIS A 375 5.97 -23.38 13.56
CA HIS A 375 6.84 -22.48 14.34
C HIS A 375 6.33 -22.17 15.76
N GLU A 376 5.05 -22.43 16.06
CA GLU A 376 4.49 -22.30 17.42
C GLU A 376 4.70 -23.55 18.29
N LYS A 377 5.32 -24.62 17.77
CA LYS A 377 5.71 -25.81 18.55
C LYS A 377 7.19 -25.84 18.96
N GLN A 378 7.93 -24.74 18.78
CA GLN A 378 9.35 -24.67 19.16
C GLN A 378 9.73 -23.45 20.03
N PHE A 379 8.76 -22.79 20.67
CA PHE A 379 9.03 -21.86 21.78
C PHE A 379 8.03 -22.06 22.90
#